data_AF-A0A9D8M2I6-F1
#
_entry.id   AF-A0A9D8M2I6-F1
#
_cell.length_a   1.000
_cell.length_b   1.000
_cell.length_c   1.000
_cell.angle_alpha   90.00
_cell.angle_beta   90.00
_cell.angle_gamma   90.00
#
_symmetry.space_group_name_H-M   'P 1'
#
loop_
_entity.id
_entity.type
_entity.pdbx_description
1 polymer ?
#
loop_
_entity_poly.entity_id
_entity_poly.type
_entity_poly.pdbx_seq_one_letter_code
_entity_poly.pdbx_strand_id
1 'polypeptide(L)' 'MNQPKLNPGLLRLFVVFPNIMAWCLMIGIIFFVVTNYAELKAADALTFWIVLLVIFIPLTLYTTISIIKRIRNGTL' A
#
# COMPACT_ATOMS: atom_id res chain seq x y z
N MET A 1 -27.50 9.73 -20.24
CA MET A 1 -26.55 10.23 -19.22
C MET A 1 -25.16 10.23 -19.83
N ASN A 2 -24.60 11.40 -20.17
CA ASN A 2 -23.23 11.51 -20.64
C ASN A 2 -22.30 11.53 -19.42
N GLN A 3 -21.89 10.36 -18.94
CA GLN A 3 -20.83 10.30 -17.94
C GLN A 3 -19.55 10.89 -18.57
N PRO A 4 -18.91 11.88 -17.93
CA PRO A 4 -17.60 12.33 -18.36
C PRO A 4 -16.66 11.13 -18.30
N LYS A 5 -16.16 10.69 -19.46
CA LYS A 5 -15.14 9.63 -19.50
C LYS A 5 -13.86 10.21 -18.91
N LEU A 6 -13.59 9.88 -17.65
CA LEU A 6 -12.31 10.17 -17.00
C LEU A 6 -11.20 9.67 -17.91
N ASN A 7 -10.22 10.53 -18.19
CA ASN A 7 -9.08 10.17 -19.04
C ASN A 7 -8.40 8.93 -18.41
N PRO A 8 -8.16 7.85 -19.19
CA PRO A 8 -7.46 6.65 -18.70
C PRO A 8 -6.14 6.96 -17.97
N GLY A 9 -5.38 7.97 -18.41
CA GLY A 9 -4.16 8.40 -17.74
C GLY A 9 -4.39 8.92 -16.31
N LEU A 10 -5.45 9.70 -16.10
CA LEU A 10 -5.85 10.18 -14.77
C LEU A 10 -6.33 9.02 -13.89
N LEU A 11 -7.09 8.08 -14.45
CA LEU A 11 -7.54 6.86 -13.77
C LEU A 11 -6.35 6.03 -13.27
N ARG A 12 -5.30 5.88 -14.09
CA ARG A 12 -4.04 5.22 -13.68
C ARG A 12 -3.34 5.97 -12.57
N LEU A 13 -3.23 7.29 -12.67
CA LEU A 13 -2.60 8.11 -11.64
C LEU A 13 -3.31 7.92 -10.29
N PHE A 14 -4.64 8.02 -10.26
CA PHE A 14 -5.43 7.87 -9.04
C PHE A 14 -5.37 6.49 -8.40
N VAL A 15 -4.95 5.47 -9.14
CA VAL A 15 -4.87 4.09 -8.62
C VAL A 15 -3.43 3.70 -8.30
N VAL A 16 -2.48 4.08 -9.15
CA VAL A 16 -1.06 3.76 -8.99
C VAL A 16 -0.44 4.63 -7.89
N PHE A 17 -0.76 5.92 -7.83
CA PHE A 17 -0.18 6.83 -6.84
C PHE A 17 -0.48 6.41 -5.39
N PRO A 18 -1.74 6.11 -4.99
CA PRO A 18 -2.00 5.61 -3.64
C PRO A 18 -1.29 4.29 -3.33
N ASN A 19 -1.13 3.42 -4.33
CA ASN A 19 -0.40 2.16 -4.15
C ASN A 19 1.10 2.40 -3.91
N ILE A 20 1.73 3.35 -4.63
CA ILE A 20 3.11 3.77 -4.37
C ILE A 20 3.22 4.34 -2.95
N MET A 21 2.28 5.20 -2.53
CA MET A 21 2.25 5.73 -1.17
C MET A 21 2.14 4.62 -0.12
N ALA A 22 1.36 3.56 -0.37
CA ALA A 22 1.27 2.40 0.52
C ALA A 22 2.61 1.65 0.64
N TRP A 23 3.35 1.48 -0.47
CA TRP A 23 4.71 0.92 -0.44
C TRP A 23 5.69 1.81 0.35
N CYS A 24 5.64 3.13 0.15
CA CYS A 24 6.44 4.07 0.92
C CYS A 24 6.11 4.01 2.42
N LEU A 25 4.83 3.96 2.78
CA LEU A 25 4.38 3.81 4.16
C LEU A 25 4.89 2.49 4.76
N MET A 26 4.81 1.38 4.03
CA MET A 26 5.29 0.08 4.51
C MET A 26 6.79 0.11 4.82
N ILE A 27 7.59 0.70 3.92
CA ILE A 27 9.03 0.89 4.15
C ILE A 27 9.27 1.76 5.39
N GLY A 28 8.49 2.85 5.55
CA GLY A 28 8.56 3.71 6.72
C GLY A 28 8.25 2.98 8.03
N ILE A 29 7.21 2.13 8.04
CA ILE A 29 6.84 1.32 9.22
C ILE A 29 7.96 0.32 9.54
N ILE A 30 8.53 -0.36 8.54
CA ILE A 30 9.65 -1.27 8.76
C ILE A 30 10.82 -0.54 9.40
N PHE A 31 11.21 0.63 8.85
CA PHE A 31 12.27 1.44 9.42
C PHE A 31 11.96 1.85 10.85
N PHE A 32 10.76 2.35 11.12
CA PHE A 32 10.31 2.76 12.45
C PHE A 32 10.40 1.61 13.46
N VAL A 33 9.93 0.41 13.10
CA VAL A 33 9.97 -0.76 13.99
C VAL A 33 11.40 -1.20 14.26
N VAL A 34 12.26 -1.19 13.24
CA VAL A 34 13.67 -1.58 13.38
C VAL A 34 14.44 -0.58 14.26
N THR A 35 14.25 0.73 14.06
CA THR A 35 14.97 1.76 14.81
C THR A 35 14.47 1.90 16.25
N ASN A 36 13.20 1.64 16.52
CA ASN A 36 12.59 1.78 17.85
C ASN A 36 12.29 0.42 18.51
N TYR A 37 12.98 -0.65 18.09
CA TYR A 37 12.67 -2.01 18.52
C TYR A 37 12.63 -2.19 20.05
N ALA A 38 13.63 -1.65 20.76
CA ALA A 38 13.73 -1.77 22.21
C ALA A 38 12.59 -1.04 22.93
N GLU A 39 12.25 0.16 22.48
CA GLU A 39 11.16 0.97 23.05
C GLU A 39 9.80 0.33 22.80
N LEU A 40 9.55 -0.14 21.57
CA LEU A 40 8.33 -0.84 21.21
C LEU A 40 8.14 -2.14 21.99
N LYS A 41 9.25 -2.85 22.27
CA LYS A 41 9.23 -4.05 23.10
C LYS A 41 8.95 -3.72 24.57
N ALA A 42 9.53 -2.65 25.09
CA ALA A 42 9.30 -2.20 26.47
C ALA A 42 7.87 -1.69 26.70
N ALA A 43 7.24 -1.13 25.66
CA ALA A 43 5.87 -0.63 25.71
C ALA A 43 4.80 -1.68 25.33
N ASP A 44 5.16 -2.96 25.18
CA ASP A 44 4.29 -4.05 24.69
C ASP A 44 3.56 -3.75 23.35
N ALA A 45 4.06 -2.78 22.58
CA ALA A 45 3.50 -2.34 21.31
C ALA A 45 4.08 -3.09 20.11
N LEU A 46 5.20 -3.79 20.27
CA LEU A 46 5.92 -4.46 19.18
C LEU A 46 5.02 -5.46 18.43
N THR A 47 4.22 -6.24 19.16
CA THR A 47 3.30 -7.23 18.57
C THR A 47 2.30 -6.59 17.62
N PHE A 48 1.73 -5.43 17.99
CA PHE A 48 0.81 -4.68 17.13
C PHE A 48 1.47 -4.33 15.80
N TRP A 49 2.68 -3.78 15.82
CA TRP A 49 3.37 -3.36 14.60
C TRP A 49 3.78 -4.54 13.71
N ILE A 50 4.16 -5.67 14.30
CA ILE A 50 4.45 -6.90 13.55
C ILE A 50 3.17 -7.42 12.88
N VAL A 51 2.06 -7.51 13.61
CA VAL A 51 0.76 -7.95 13.06
C VAL A 51 0.30 -7.00 11.95
N LEU A 52 0.47 -5.68 12.15
CA LEU A 52 0.17 -4.68 11.14
C LEU A 52 0.96 -4.96 9.86
N LEU A 53 2.27 -5.18 9.94
CA LEU A 53 3.10 -5.51 8.77
C LEU A 53 2.67 -6.82 8.10
N VAL A 54 2.37 -7.87 8.88
CA VAL A 54 1.91 -9.17 8.38
C VAL A 54 0.61 -9.05 7.58
N ILE A 55 -0.29 -8.13 7.95
CA ILE A 55 -1.54 -7.87 7.22
C ILE A 55 -1.30 -6.90 6.05
N PHE A 56 -0.46 -5.89 6.26
CA PHE A 56 -0.27 -4.80 5.30
C PHE A 56 0.51 -5.25 4.05
N ILE A 57 1.48 -6.15 4.21
CA ILE A 57 2.26 -6.74 3.12
C ILE A 57 1.36 -7.45 2.08
N PRO A 58 0.55 -8.46 2.44
CA PRO A 58 -0.28 -9.18 1.47
C PRO A 58 -1.35 -8.27 0.84
N LEU A 59 -1.86 -7.29 1.59
CA LEU A 59 -2.84 -6.34 1.08
C LEU A 59 -2.22 -5.43 -0.01
N THR A 60 -1.04 -4.89 0.25
CA THR A 60 -0.31 -4.03 -0.70
C THR A 60 0.18 -4.80 -1.93
N LEU A 61 0.56 -6.07 -1.75
CA LEU A 61 0.89 -6.98 -2.85
C LEU A 61 -0.34 -7.28 -3.71
N TYR A 62 -1.47 -7.62 -3.08
CA TYR A 62 -2.73 -7.89 -3.78
C TYR A 62 -3.19 -6.69 -4.61
N THR A 63 -3.17 -5.48 -4.04
CA THR A 63 -3.51 -4.25 -4.78
C THR A 63 -2.57 -4.06 -5.96
N THR A 64 -1.26 -4.24 -5.76
CA THR A 64 -0.27 -4.13 -6.84
C THR A 64 -0.57 -5.10 -7.98
N ILE A 65 -0.86 -6.38 -7.69
CA ILE A 65 -1.21 -7.38 -8.69
C ILE A 65 -2.53 -7.03 -9.41
N SER A 66 -3.54 -6.58 -8.66
CA SER A 66 -4.83 -6.16 -9.21
C SER A 66 -4.67 -5.00 -10.20
N ILE A 67 -3.86 -4.00 -9.84
CA ILE A 67 -3.57 -2.84 -10.70
C ILE A 67 -2.87 -3.29 -11.98
N ILE A 68 -1.84 -4.13 -11.89
CA ILE A 68 -1.13 -4.66 -13.05
C ILE A 68 -2.09 -5.42 -13.97
N LYS A 69 -2.96 -6.28 -13.42
CA LYS A 69 -3.97 -7.01 -14.21
C LYS A 69 -4.93 -6.06 -14.93
N ARG A 70 -5.43 -5.03 -14.24
CA ARG A 70 -6.37 -4.06 -14.81
C ARG A 70 -5.75 -3.21 -15.93
N ILE A 71 -4.48 -2.81 -15.78
CA ILE A 71 -3.71 -2.12 -16.81
C ILE A 71 -3.50 -3.02 -18.03
N ARG A 72 -3.10 -4.28 -17.82
CA ARG A 72 -2.91 -5.26 -18.92
C ARG A 72 -4.19 -5.53 -19.69
N ASN A 73 -5.33 -5.55 -19.02
CA ASN A 73 -6.64 -5.77 -19.64
C ASN A 73 -7.21 -4.50 -20.31
N GLY A 74 -6.52 -3.36 -20.29
CA GLY A 74 -7.02 -2.10 -20.84
C GLY A 74 -8.22 -1.51 -20.10
N THR A 75 -8.55 -2.04 -18.92
CA THR A 75 -9.64 -1.56 -18.05
C THR A 75 -9.22 -0.38 -17.16
N LEU A 76 -7.94 0.00 -17.25
CA LEU A 76 -7.29 1.11 -16.56
C LEU A 76 -6.35 1.81 -17.53
#